data_AF-A0A840C332-F1
#
_entry.id   AF-A0A840C332-F1
#
_cell.length_a   1.000
_cell.length_b   1.000
_cell.length_c   1.000
_cell.angle_alpha   90.00
_cell.angle_beta   90.00
_cell.angle_gamma   90.00
#
_symmetry.space_group_name_H-M   'P 1'
#
loop_
_entity.id
_entity.type
_entity.pdbx_description
1 polymer ?
#
loop_
_entity_poly.entity_id
_entity_poly.type
_entity_poly.pdbx_seq_one_letter_code
_entity_poly.pdbx_strand_id
1 'polypeptide(L)'
;MAERPDPIPPREVQERMRTGCLVVIAACLLGIVLALLAERAWGAEPLIVAVDGDTIHVDDERIRIVGLDAPETYQARCDSERQRGHRATAHLRRLLTGGTVTIRRQGRDRYRRTLARVYIDGRDVAAIMIRAGHAVPYDCPRGRCPRRIDWCSATT
;
A
#
# COMPACT_ATOMS: atom_id res chain seq x y z
N MET A 1 -46.72 -21.73 -52.04
CA MET A 1 -46.58 -20.32 -52.48
C MET A 1 -45.22 -19.87 -51.97
N ALA A 2 -44.22 -19.78 -52.84
CA ALA A 2 -42.86 -19.44 -52.43
C ALA A 2 -42.72 -17.91 -52.45
N GLU A 3 -42.36 -17.34 -51.30
CA GLU A 3 -42.02 -15.92 -51.16
C GLU A 3 -40.91 -15.57 -52.16
N ARG A 4 -41.08 -14.50 -52.94
CA ARG A 4 -39.98 -13.98 -53.77
C ARG A 4 -38.94 -13.33 -52.85
N PRO A 5 -37.64 -13.59 -53.00
CA PRO A 5 -36.62 -12.96 -52.18
C PRO A 5 -36.59 -11.45 -52.42
N ASP A 6 -36.30 -10.70 -51.35
CA ASP A 6 -36.23 -9.24 -51.39
C ASP A 6 -35.15 -8.74 -52.38
N PRO A 7 -35.39 -7.59 -53.04
CA PRO A 7 -34.43 -6.97 -53.94
C PRO A 7 -33.16 -6.55 -53.19
N ILE A 8 -32.01 -6.87 -53.79
CA ILE A 8 -30.70 -6.47 -53.25
C ILE A 8 -30.60 -4.94 -53.26
N PRO A 9 -30.26 -4.29 -52.13
CA PRO A 9 -30.14 -2.84 -52.06
C PRO A 9 -29.01 -2.31 -52.95
N PRO A 10 -29.10 -1.05 -53.45
CA PRO A 10 -28.07 -0.43 -54.28
C PRO A 10 -26.69 -0.41 -53.61
N ARG A 11 -25.62 -0.46 -54.40
CA ARG A 11 -24.22 -0.45 -53.90
C ARG A 11 -23.92 0.69 -52.94
N GLU A 12 -24.48 1.87 -53.18
CA GLU A 12 -24.33 3.06 -52.33
C GLU A 12 -24.92 2.84 -50.92
N VAL A 13 -26.03 2.10 -50.82
CA VAL A 13 -26.63 1.71 -49.53
C VAL A 13 -25.76 0.65 -48.85
N GLN A 14 -25.23 -0.32 -49.60
CA GLN A 14 -24.32 -1.35 -49.08
C GLN A 14 -22.99 -0.75 -48.56
N GLU A 15 -22.43 0.25 -49.23
CA GLU A 15 -21.21 0.96 -48.82
C GLU A 15 -21.43 1.82 -47.57
N ARG A 16 -22.55 2.55 -47.49
CA ARG A 16 -22.93 3.28 -46.27
C ARG A 16 -23.10 2.34 -45.07
N MET A 17 -23.75 1.19 -45.27
CA MET A 17 -23.90 0.17 -44.23
C MET A 17 -22.54 -0.39 -43.78
N ARG A 18 -21.61 -0.64 -44.71
CA ARG A 18 -20.24 -1.11 -44.41
C ARG A 18 -19.42 -0.08 -43.65
N THR A 19 -19.40 1.17 -44.11
CA THR A 19 -18.68 2.27 -43.45
C THR A 19 -19.24 2.54 -42.05
N GLY A 20 -20.57 2.55 -41.90
CA GLY A 20 -21.22 2.66 -40.59
C GLY A 20 -20.82 1.53 -39.63
N CYS A 21 -20.81 0.29 -40.12
CA CYS A 21 -20.39 -0.87 -39.33
C CYS A 21 -18.92 -0.79 -38.91
N LEU A 22 -18.01 -0.40 -39.82
CA LEU A 22 -16.59 -0.21 -39.52
C LEU A 22 -16.35 0.88 -38.48
N VAL A 23 -17.10 2.00 -38.53
CA VAL A 23 -17.01 3.08 -37.53
C VAL A 23 -17.48 2.60 -36.16
N VAL A 24 -18.58 1.84 -36.09
CA VAL A 24 -19.08 1.26 -34.83
C VAL A 24 -18.07 0.27 -34.25
N ILE A 25 -17.53 -0.63 -35.08
CA ILE A 25 -16.51 -1.60 -34.65
C ILE A 25 -15.27 -0.86 -34.14
N ALA A 26 -14.76 0.13 -34.87
CA ALA A 26 -13.60 0.91 -34.46
C ALA A 26 -13.84 1.66 -33.15
N ALA A 27 -15.02 2.25 -32.96
CA ALA A 27 -15.40 2.92 -31.72
C ALA A 27 -15.50 1.94 -30.54
N CYS A 28 -16.08 0.75 -30.74
CA CYS A 28 -16.14 -0.31 -29.73
C CYS A 28 -14.74 -0.81 -29.36
N LEU A 29 -13.88 -1.05 -30.35
CA LEU A 29 -12.49 -1.48 -30.12
C LEU A 29 -11.71 -0.42 -29.35
N LEU A 30 -11.86 0.87 -29.70
CA LEU A 30 -11.25 1.98 -28.97
C LEU A 30 -11.75 2.04 -27.53
N GLY A 31 -13.06 1.88 -27.30
CA GLY A 31 -13.65 1.83 -25.96
C GLY A 31 -13.11 0.68 -25.11
N ILE A 32 -12.98 -0.52 -25.69
CA ILE A 32 -12.40 -1.70 -25.03
C ILE A 32 -10.92 -1.45 -24.68
N VAL A 33 -10.14 -0.89 -25.62
CA VAL A 33 -8.73 -0.54 -25.36
C VAL A 33 -8.62 0.48 -24.23
N LEU A 34 -9.45 1.52 -24.21
CA LEU A 34 -9.47 2.52 -23.13
C LEU A 34 -9.84 1.90 -21.77
N ALA A 35 -10.83 1.00 -21.74
CA ALA A 35 -11.23 0.30 -20.51
C ALA A 35 -10.09 -0.59 -19.97
N LEU A 36 -9.43 -1.38 -20.83
CA LEU A 36 -8.29 -2.23 -20.46
C LEU A 36 -7.08 -1.43 -19.96
N LEU A 37 -6.89 -0.21 -20.47
CA LEU A 37 -5.84 0.70 -19.97
C LEU A 37 -6.21 1.28 -18.59
N ALA A 38 -7.49 1.55 -18.33
CA ALA A 38 -7.97 2.09 -17.06
C ALA A 38 -7.92 1.06 -15.92
N GLU A 39 -8.13 -0.24 -16.18
CA GLU A 39 -8.05 -1.27 -15.14
C GLU A 39 -6.66 -1.36 -14.47
N ARG A 40 -5.59 -0.97 -15.16
CA ARG A 40 -4.26 -0.89 -14.55
C ARG A 40 -4.10 0.24 -13.53
N ALA A 41 -5.02 1.21 -13.50
CA ALA A 41 -5.03 2.31 -12.55
C ALA A 41 -5.87 2.01 -11.30
N TRP A 42 -6.82 1.07 -11.37
CA TRP A 42 -7.65 0.62 -10.25
C TRP A 42 -7.19 -0.73 -9.71
N GLY A 43 -5.88 -0.87 -9.43
CA GLY A 43 -5.42 -1.94 -8.57
C GLY A 43 -6.00 -1.76 -7.16
N ALA A 44 -6.30 -2.86 -6.46
CA ALA A 44 -6.63 -2.77 -5.04
C ALA A 44 -5.47 -2.11 -4.29
N GLU A 45 -5.75 -1.06 -3.53
CA GLU A 45 -4.77 -0.47 -2.63
C GLU A 45 -4.32 -1.55 -1.62
N PRO A 46 -3.00 -1.68 -1.36
CA PRO A 46 -2.50 -2.71 -0.48
C PRO A 46 -3.07 -2.52 0.94
N LEU A 47 -3.43 -3.62 1.60
CA LEU A 47 -3.93 -3.56 2.97
C LEU A 47 -2.76 -3.33 3.93
N ILE A 48 -2.75 -2.18 4.61
CA ILE A 48 -1.69 -1.81 5.56
C ILE A 48 -2.20 -1.85 7.00
N VAL A 49 -1.59 -2.68 7.85
CA VAL A 49 -2.00 -2.87 9.25
C VAL A 49 -0.81 -2.73 10.18
N ALA A 50 -0.93 -1.91 11.23
CA ALA A 50 0.08 -1.87 12.29
C ALA A 50 -0.05 -3.06 13.25
N VAL A 51 1.07 -3.75 13.46
CA VAL A 51 1.22 -4.86 14.42
C VAL A 51 1.55 -4.33 15.80
N ASP A 52 2.59 -3.51 15.86
CA ASP A 52 3.09 -2.84 17.06
C ASP A 52 3.51 -1.40 16.69
N GLY A 53 4.31 -0.73 17.53
CA GLY A 53 4.71 0.67 17.31
C GLY A 53 5.76 0.88 16.22
N ASP A 54 6.34 -0.18 15.66
CA ASP A 54 7.40 -0.08 14.65
C ASP A 54 7.35 -1.17 13.56
N THR A 55 6.35 -2.06 13.62
CA THR A 55 6.11 -3.13 12.66
C THR A 55 4.73 -2.99 12.02
N ILE A 56 4.68 -3.11 10.69
CA ILE A 56 3.46 -3.11 9.88
C ILE A 56 3.38 -4.37 9.01
N HIS A 57 2.17 -4.78 8.65
CA HIS A 57 1.89 -5.68 7.54
C HIS A 57 1.41 -4.87 6.34
N VAL A 58 1.88 -5.26 5.15
CA VAL A 58 1.40 -4.80 3.85
C VAL A 58 1.04 -6.05 3.07
N ASP A 59 -0.24 -6.39 3.02
CA ASP A 59 -0.71 -7.70 2.60
C ASP A 59 0.04 -8.81 3.37
N ASP A 60 0.74 -9.71 2.66
CA ASP A 60 1.54 -10.80 3.27
C ASP A 60 2.94 -10.37 3.72
N GLU A 61 3.35 -9.12 3.43
CA GLU A 61 4.69 -8.62 3.74
C GLU A 61 4.76 -8.03 5.16
N ARG A 62 5.59 -8.63 6.03
CA ARG A 62 5.90 -8.07 7.34
C ARG A 62 7.08 -7.10 7.25
N ILE A 63 6.86 -5.84 7.59
CA ILE A 63 7.83 -4.75 7.49
C ILE A 63 8.18 -4.20 8.86
N ARG A 64 9.47 -4.10 9.17
CA ARG A 64 10.01 -3.33 10.29
C ARG A 64 10.41 -1.95 9.79
N ILE A 65 9.84 -0.92 10.39
CA ILE A 65 10.17 0.47 10.09
C ILE A 65 11.57 0.75 10.63
N VAL A 66 12.44 1.28 9.77
CA VAL A 66 13.82 1.63 10.15
C VAL A 66 13.90 3.04 10.72
N GLY A 67 14.88 3.29 11.59
CA GLY A 67 15.13 4.58 12.21
C GLY A 67 14.41 4.80 13.54
N LEU A 68 13.59 3.83 13.97
CA LEU A 68 12.90 3.89 15.25
C LEU A 68 12.84 2.52 15.97
N ASP A 69 12.75 2.58 17.28
CA ASP A 69 12.34 1.47 18.15
C ASP A 69 11.16 1.93 19.00
N ALA A 70 10.14 1.09 19.10
CA ALA A 70 8.96 1.35 19.90
C ALA A 70 8.78 0.26 20.97
N PRO A 71 8.06 0.54 22.07
CA PRO A 71 7.77 -0.47 23.08
C PRO A 71 6.95 -1.62 22.49
N GLU A 72 7.30 -2.86 22.87
CA GLU A 72 6.63 -4.06 22.37
C GLU A 72 5.22 -4.21 22.94
N THR A 73 4.32 -4.82 22.17
CA THR A 73 2.97 -5.19 22.64
C THR A 73 2.93 -6.64 23.11
N TYR A 74 3.28 -7.59 22.24
CA TYR A 74 3.21 -9.02 22.55
C TYR A 74 4.38 -9.50 23.41
N GLN A 75 5.60 -9.04 23.12
CA GLN A 75 6.84 -9.44 23.82
C GLN A 75 7.27 -8.43 24.90
N ALA A 76 6.32 -7.67 25.43
CA ALA A 76 6.57 -6.73 26.53
C ALA A 76 7.12 -7.47 27.76
N ARG A 77 8.17 -6.92 28.37
CA ARG A 77 8.84 -7.46 29.56
C ARG A 77 8.17 -7.06 30.86
N CYS A 78 7.30 -6.05 30.83
CA CYS A 78 6.51 -5.57 31.95
C CYS A 78 5.23 -4.87 31.47
N ASP A 79 4.32 -4.58 32.39
CA ASP A 79 3.02 -3.95 32.06
C ASP A 79 3.16 -2.49 31.59
N SER A 80 4.14 -1.76 32.13
CA SER A 80 4.43 -0.39 31.68
C SER A 80 4.83 -0.35 30.20
N GLU A 81 5.73 -1.26 29.78
CA GLU A 81 6.12 -1.40 28.37
C GLU A 81 4.90 -1.76 27.51
N ARG A 82 4.08 -2.73 27.94
CA ARG A 82 2.89 -3.17 27.20
C ARG A 82 1.91 -2.01 26.97
N GLN A 83 1.62 -1.23 28.01
CA GLN A 83 0.74 -0.07 27.91
C GLN A 83 1.30 1.02 26.98
N ARG A 84 2.59 1.30 27.06
CA ARG A 84 3.28 2.22 26.13
C ARG A 84 3.22 1.69 24.70
N GLY A 85 3.43 0.39 24.50
CA GLY A 85 3.36 -0.28 23.21
C GLY A 85 1.99 -0.13 22.58
N HIS A 86 0.90 -0.38 23.34
CA HIS A 86 -0.46 -0.18 22.84
C HIS A 86 -0.73 1.27 22.42
N ARG A 87 -0.24 2.26 23.18
CA ARG A 87 -0.35 3.68 22.79
C ARG A 87 0.43 3.99 21.50
N ALA A 88 1.65 3.44 21.36
CA ALA A 88 2.46 3.60 20.16
C ALA A 88 1.78 2.96 18.93
N THR A 89 1.29 1.72 19.05
CA THR A 89 0.54 1.03 18.00
C THR A 89 -0.70 1.80 17.58
N ALA A 90 -1.48 2.30 18.55
CA ALA A 90 -2.67 3.09 18.26
C ALA A 90 -2.34 4.39 17.52
N HIS A 91 -1.22 5.04 17.85
CA HIS A 91 -0.74 6.21 17.13
C HIS A 91 -0.32 5.87 15.70
N LEU A 92 0.47 4.82 15.51
CA LEU A 92 0.88 4.38 14.18
C LEU A 92 -0.33 4.03 13.30
N ARG A 93 -1.35 3.34 13.85
CA ARG A 93 -2.59 3.06 13.12
C ARG A 93 -3.26 4.34 12.60
N ARG A 94 -3.38 5.37 13.45
CA ARG A 94 -3.97 6.66 13.04
C ARG A 94 -3.17 7.34 11.92
N LEU A 95 -1.83 7.24 11.96
CA LEU A 95 -0.99 7.78 10.89
C LEU A 95 -1.22 7.04 9.56
N LEU A 96 -1.27 5.71 9.59
CA LEU A 96 -1.45 4.88 8.40
C LEU A 96 -2.82 5.09 7.73
N THR A 97 -3.86 5.40 8.51
CA THR A 97 -5.19 5.73 7.96
C THR A 97 -5.35 7.20 7.58
N GLY A 98 -4.35 8.05 7.85
CA GLY A 98 -4.47 9.51 7.77
C GLY A 98 -4.01 10.13 6.46
N GLY A 99 -3.38 9.37 5.56
CA GLY A 99 -2.81 9.91 4.33
C GLY A 99 -2.20 8.84 3.43
N THR A 100 -1.53 9.27 2.35
CA THR A 100 -0.92 8.37 1.38
C THR A 100 0.36 7.76 1.94
N VAL A 101 0.40 6.43 2.01
CA VAL A 101 1.56 5.67 2.52
C VAL A 101 2.57 5.43 1.41
N THR A 102 3.83 5.80 1.62
CA THR A 102 4.95 5.44 0.74
C THR A 102 5.97 4.60 1.49
N ILE A 103 6.38 3.47 0.90
CA ILE A 103 7.29 2.50 1.53
C ILE A 103 8.55 2.35 0.70
N ARG A 104 9.69 2.74 1.27
CA ARG A 104 11.02 2.59 0.66
C ARG A 104 11.75 1.41 1.29
N ARG A 105 11.70 0.25 0.62
CA ARG A 105 12.32 -1.01 1.06
C ARG A 105 13.83 -0.96 0.89
N GLN A 106 14.58 -1.52 1.86
CA GLN A 106 16.04 -1.42 1.95
C GLN A 106 16.75 -2.76 2.17
N GLY A 107 16.00 -3.84 2.41
CA GLY A 107 16.57 -5.17 2.63
C GLY A 107 15.69 -6.02 3.55
N ARG A 108 16.28 -7.06 4.13
CA ARG A 108 15.62 -7.94 5.11
C ARG A 108 16.51 -8.16 6.33
N ASP A 109 15.89 -8.34 7.49
CA ASP A 109 16.60 -8.74 8.71
C ASP A 109 16.74 -10.27 8.82
N ARG A 110 17.46 -10.73 9.86
CA ARG A 110 17.66 -12.16 10.18
C ARG A 110 16.36 -12.93 10.45
N TYR A 111 15.27 -12.21 10.76
CA TYR A 111 13.94 -12.78 11.01
C TYR A 111 13.08 -12.75 9.75
N ARG A 112 13.67 -12.43 8.60
CA ARG A 112 13.02 -12.32 7.28
C ARG A 112 11.95 -11.23 7.21
N ARG A 113 11.95 -10.24 8.11
CA ARG A 113 11.14 -9.03 7.96
C ARG A 113 11.80 -8.12 6.92
N THR A 114 11.00 -7.47 6.07
CA THR A 114 11.51 -6.40 5.23
C THR A 114 11.85 -5.18 6.09
N LEU A 115 13.01 -4.58 5.85
CA LEU A 115 13.41 -3.31 6.43
C LEU A 115 13.02 -2.19 5.47
N ALA A 116 12.25 -1.19 5.94
CA ALA A 116 11.83 -0.08 5.10
C ALA A 116 11.71 1.24 5.86
N ARG A 117 11.93 2.36 5.15
CA ARG A 117 11.45 3.68 5.58
C ARG A 117 10.01 3.87 5.12
N VAL A 118 9.16 4.34 6.02
CA VAL A 118 7.73 4.58 5.75
C VAL A 118 7.45 6.07 5.85
N TYR A 119 6.67 6.59 4.92
CA TYR A 119 6.28 7.98 4.85
C TYR A 119 4.77 8.10 4.73
N ILE A 120 4.18 9.11 5.38
CA ILE A 120 2.79 9.52 5.21
C ILE A 120 2.79 10.94 4.64
N ASP A 121 2.20 11.12 3.45
CA ASP A 121 2.19 12.41 2.73
C ASP A 121 3.59 13.03 2.63
N GLY A 122 4.59 12.19 2.35
CA GLY A 122 6.00 12.60 2.23
C GLY A 122 6.75 12.81 3.56
N ARG A 123 6.09 12.67 4.72
CA ARG A 123 6.71 12.86 6.04
C ARG A 123 7.17 11.53 6.63
N ASP A 124 8.41 11.48 7.12
CA ASP A 124 8.99 10.26 7.72
C ASP A 124 8.24 9.85 9.00
N VAL A 125 7.67 8.64 8.99
CA VAL A 125 6.94 8.05 10.13
C VAL A 125 7.84 7.90 11.35
N ALA A 126 9.12 7.54 11.17
CA ALA A 126 10.05 7.43 12.29
C ALA A 126 10.17 8.74 13.04
N ALA A 127 10.36 9.84 12.32
CA ALA A 127 10.46 11.18 12.90
C ALA A 127 9.15 11.65 13.54
N ILE A 128 7.98 11.23 13.03
CA ILE A 128 6.69 11.55 13.65
C ILE A 128 6.52 10.79 14.96
N MET A 129 6.77 9.47 14.97
CA MET A 129 6.64 8.60 16.14
C MET A 129 7.57 9.04 17.28
N ILE A 130 8.82 9.39 16.94
CA ILE A 130 9.80 9.88 17.92
C ILE A 130 9.35 11.21 18.52
N ARG A 131 8.95 12.19 17.70
CA ARG A 131 8.47 13.49 18.20
C ARG A 131 7.21 13.37 19.06
N ALA A 132 6.38 12.38 18.81
CA ALA A 132 5.18 12.10 19.60
C ALA A 132 5.45 11.32 20.90
N GLY A 133 6.71 10.97 21.20
CA GLY A 133 7.08 10.20 22.40
C GLY A 133 6.64 8.73 22.35
N HIS A 134 6.39 8.19 21.16
CA HIS A 134 5.96 6.80 20.97
C HIS A 134 7.10 5.86 20.57
N ALA A 135 8.26 6.42 20.24
CA ALA A 135 9.44 5.70 19.84
C ALA A 135 10.69 6.53 20.14
N VAL A 136 11.85 5.92 19.98
CA VAL A 136 13.16 6.58 20.09
C VAL A 136 14.03 6.23 18.89
N PRO A 137 15.04 7.06 18.57
CA PRO A 137 15.93 6.80 17.44
C PRO A 137 16.61 5.43 17.56
N TYR A 138 16.54 4.64 16.49
CA TYR A 138 17.17 3.33 16.44
C TYR A 138 17.65 3.02 15.02
N ASP A 139 18.94 3.24 14.79
CA ASP A 139 19.59 3.00 13.51
C ASP A 139 20.55 1.83 13.61
N CYS A 140 20.58 0.99 12.57
CA CYS A 140 21.48 -0.16 12.46
C CYS A 140 22.49 0.03 11.31
N PRO A 141 23.49 0.92 11.44
CA PRO A 141 24.45 1.17 10.38
C PRO A 141 25.25 -0.11 10.06
N ARG A 142 25.26 -0.50 8.78
CA ARG A 142 25.92 -1.72 8.29
C ARG A 142 25.47 -3.00 9.02
N GLY A 143 24.20 -3.06 9.43
CA GLY A 143 23.60 -4.21 10.11
C GLY A 143 24.01 -4.37 11.59
N ARG A 144 24.79 -3.43 12.15
CA ARG A 144 25.13 -3.43 13.57
C ARG A 144 24.12 -2.58 14.33
N CYS A 145 23.20 -3.24 15.03
CA CYS A 145 22.18 -2.58 15.83
C CYS A 145 22.64 -2.31 17.27
N PRO A 146 22.18 -1.20 17.89
CA PRO A 146 22.30 -0.99 19.32
C PRO A 146 21.64 -2.11 20.14
N ARG A 147 21.88 -2.13 21.46
CA ARG A 147 21.11 -3.01 22.35
C ARG A 147 19.65 -2.56 22.36
N ARG A 148 18.75 -3.54 22.49
CA ARG A 148 17.32 -3.30 22.69
C ARG A 148 17.12 -2.38 23.90
N ILE A 149 16.20 -1.46 23.75
CA ILE A 149 15.88 -0.45 24.75
C ILE A 149 15.09 -1.09 25.88
N ASP A 150 15.39 -0.67 27.10
CA ASP A 150 14.64 -1.11 28.27
C ASP A 150 13.42 -0.19 28.49
N TRP A 151 12.33 -0.54 27.83
CA TRP A 151 11.06 0.19 27.94
C TRP A 151 10.38 0.08 29.32
N CYS A 152 10.86 -0.82 30.20
CA CYS A 152 10.36 -0.91 31.56
C CYS A 152 10.89 0.21 32.45
N SER A 153 12.11 0.67 32.20
CA SER A 153 12.76 1.76 32.94
C SER A 153 12.89 3.06 32.15
N ALA A 154 12.50 3.07 30.86
CA ALA A 154 12.53 4.25 30.02
C ALA A 154 11.68 5.39 30.60
N THR A 155 12.33 6.53 30.85
CA THR A 155 11.64 7.78 31.19
C THR A 155 11.20 8.42 29.87
N THR A 156 9.90 8.64 29.69
CA THR A 156 9.33 9.27 28.49
C THR A 156 9.73 10.73 28.41
#